data_AF-A0A2I0CVS8-F1
#
_entry.id   AF-A0A2I0CVS8-F1
#
_cell.length_a   1.000
_cell.length_b   1.000
_cell.length_c   1.000
_cell.angle_alpha   90.00
_cell.angle_beta   90.00
_cell.angle_gamma   90.00
#
_symmetry.space_group_name_H-M   'P 1'
#
loop_
_entity.id
_entity.type
_entity.pdbx_description
1 polymer ?
#
loop_
_entity_poly.entity_id
_entity_poly.type
_entity_poly.pdbx_seq_one_letter_code
_entity_poly.pdbx_strand_id
1 'polypeptide(L)'
;MKKVIITVPRTKANILAESLKDIVYTVVESEEWIRYTLYVQDGMVDEMISKTSATLNGSNRAGKGAPLWLGLIPEIKEAAGEEDRYTLIEVSTPDFIISPYLEKLKEEWKARAPKEERTPVEKILATVEDYATFDKNKVILAAIAGIVALIGLFLNNVGIIIGAMLLSPLLGPIYALAISVATGNRNATIDCVKILAVYIILLIAIAALVTLPLSYLIDLEMTPEIASRMDANSVYIVMAVLLGLATIIALARGIPEGIAGVAIAAALLPPAVVTGIALVWHPAGFLDALTLTLQNVGGLVAGSLIGVVFLKLGPRD
;
A
#
# COMPACT_ATOMS: atom_id res chain seq x y z
N MET A 1 -4.02 18.72 5.32
CA MET A 1 -4.95 19.63 6.04
C MET A 1 -6.30 18.95 6.11
N LYS A 2 -6.81 18.73 7.32
CA LYS A 2 -8.07 18.07 7.60
C LYS A 2 -9.12 19.11 8.00
N LYS A 3 -10.32 18.96 7.47
CA LYS A 3 -11.48 19.74 7.89
C LYS A 3 -12.04 19.10 9.17
N VAL A 4 -12.06 19.84 10.26
CA VAL A 4 -12.61 19.41 11.54
C VAL A 4 -13.88 20.18 11.79
N ILE A 5 -14.98 19.47 12.01
CA ILE A 5 -16.29 20.06 12.31
C ILE A 5 -16.61 19.72 13.76
N ILE A 6 -16.77 20.74 14.60
CA ILE A 6 -17.12 20.61 16.01
C ILE A 6 -18.52 21.19 16.18
N THR A 7 -19.50 20.35 16.50
CA THR A 7 -20.87 20.81 16.82
C THR A 7 -21.06 20.69 18.33
N VAL A 8 -21.44 21.78 18.99
CA VAL A 8 -21.69 21.82 20.43
C VAL A 8 -23.05 22.46 20.74
N PRO A 9 -23.69 22.07 21.86
CA PRO A 9 -24.88 22.75 22.36
C PRO A 9 -24.60 24.23 22.66
N ARG A 10 -25.58 25.10 22.41
CA ARG A 10 -25.43 26.55 22.62
C ARG A 10 -25.00 26.93 24.04
N THR A 11 -25.40 26.15 25.04
CA THR A 11 -25.04 26.32 26.46
C THR A 11 -23.54 26.16 26.74
N LYS A 12 -22.81 25.39 25.92
CA LYS A 12 -21.37 25.13 26.07
C LYS A 12 -20.51 25.87 25.03
N ALA A 13 -21.13 26.63 24.12
CA ALA A 13 -20.43 27.30 23.03
C ALA A 13 -19.42 28.36 23.50
N ASN A 14 -19.72 29.08 24.58
CA ASN A 14 -18.82 30.11 25.12
C ASN A 14 -17.50 29.52 25.65
N ILE A 15 -17.55 28.30 26.20
CA ILE A 15 -16.37 27.61 26.73
C ILE A 15 -15.45 27.16 25.58
N LEU A 16 -16.03 26.69 24.48
CA LEU A 16 -15.27 26.28 23.29
C LEU A 16 -14.76 27.48 22.48
N ALA A 17 -15.52 28.57 22.39
CA ALA A 17 -15.07 29.80 21.73
C ALA A 17 -13.81 30.37 22.40
N GLU A 18 -13.69 30.22 23.72
CA GLU A 18 -12.53 30.66 24.48
C GLU A 18 -11.27 29.81 24.22
N SER A 19 -11.42 28.49 24.05
CA SER A 19 -10.29 27.60 23.73
C SER A 19 -9.85 27.66 22.27
N LEU A 20 -10.68 28.23 21.37
CA LEU A 20 -10.41 28.39 19.95
C LEU A 20 -9.95 29.81 19.55
N LYS A 21 -9.71 30.72 20.52
CA LYS A 21 -9.34 32.13 20.26
C LYS A 21 -8.15 32.30 19.32
N ASP A 22 -7.19 31.38 19.34
CA ASP A 22 -5.96 31.44 18.54
C ASP A 22 -6.04 30.68 17.21
N ILE A 23 -7.20 30.13 16.85
CA ILE A 23 -7.39 29.28 15.67
C ILE A 23 -8.42 29.92 14.73
N VAL A 24 -8.13 29.93 13.43
CA VAL A 24 -9.07 30.44 12.41
C VAL A 24 -10.19 29.41 12.21
N TYR A 25 -11.44 29.80 12.49
CA TYR A 25 -12.62 28.96 12.31
C TYR A 25 -13.78 29.71 11.64
N THR A 26 -14.72 28.96 11.06
CA THR A 26 -16.01 29.46 10.59
C THR A 26 -17.12 28.95 11.51
N VAL A 27 -18.10 29.79 11.85
CA VAL A 27 -19.23 29.42 12.72
C VAL A 27 -20.53 29.41 11.93
N VAL A 28 -21.36 28.39 12.18
CA VAL A 28 -22.76 28.36 11.79
C VAL A 28 -23.60 28.18 13.06
N GLU A 29 -24.50 29.13 13.31
CA GLU A 29 -25.37 29.12 14.49
C GLU A 29 -26.75 28.58 14.14
N SER A 30 -27.30 27.76 15.02
CA SER A 30 -28.68 27.27 15.02
C SER A 30 -29.34 27.61 16.36
N GLU A 31 -30.65 27.40 16.49
CA GLU A 31 -31.36 27.62 17.76
C GLU A 31 -30.84 26.71 18.88
N GLU A 32 -30.47 25.47 18.55
CA GLU A 32 -30.09 24.45 19.54
C GLU A 32 -28.56 24.21 19.63
N TRP A 33 -27.80 24.50 18.57
CA TRP A 33 -26.38 24.16 18.47
C TRP A 33 -25.57 25.23 17.75
N ILE A 34 -24.25 25.21 17.99
CA ILE A 34 -23.26 26.03 17.30
C ILE A 34 -22.23 25.09 16.68
N ARG A 35 -21.94 25.28 15.39
CA ARG A 35 -21.00 24.46 14.63
C ARG A 35 -19.78 25.29 14.23
N TYR A 36 -18.62 24.83 14.68
CA TYR A 36 -17.31 25.37 14.33
C TYR A 36 -16.69 24.50 13.22
N THR A 37 -16.22 25.12 12.15
CA THR A 37 -15.50 24.46 11.06
C THR A 37 -14.07 25.00 11.02
N LEU A 38 -13.09 24.11 11.22
CA LEU A 38 -11.67 24.43 11.27
C LEU A 38 -10.90 23.63 10.21
N TYR A 39 -9.77 24.17 9.75
CA TYR A 39 -8.84 23.45 8.88
C TYR A 39 -7.50 23.32 9.59
N VAL A 40 -7.11 22.09 9.93
CA VAL A 40 -5.90 21.79 10.72
C VAL A 40 -4.90 20.94 9.97
N GLN A 41 -3.61 21.08 10.30
CA GLN A 41 -2.54 20.22 9.79
C GLN A 41 -2.59 18.83 10.43
N ASP A 42 -2.10 17.81 9.74
CA ASP A 42 -2.32 16.40 10.12
C ASP A 42 -1.74 16.03 11.50
N GLY A 43 -0.65 16.69 11.93
CA GLY A 43 -0.05 16.49 13.26
C GLY A 43 -0.75 17.22 14.42
N MET A 44 -1.67 18.15 14.14
CA MET A 44 -2.36 18.94 15.17
C MET A 44 -3.74 18.37 15.55
N VAL A 45 -4.19 17.34 14.84
CA VAL A 45 -5.54 16.77 15.02
C VAL A 45 -5.67 16.12 16.40
N ASP A 46 -4.67 15.33 16.81
CA ASP A 46 -4.70 14.65 18.11
C ASP A 46 -4.61 15.64 19.28
N GLU A 47 -3.83 16.71 19.13
CA GLU A 47 -3.75 17.79 20.12
C GLU A 47 -5.07 18.55 20.25
N MET A 48 -5.75 18.81 19.13
CA MET A 48 -7.08 19.43 19.13
C MET A 48 -8.16 18.53 19.73
N ILE A 49 -8.13 17.22 19.42
CA ILE A 49 -9.04 16.24 20.04
C ILE A 49 -8.82 16.25 21.56
N SER A 50 -7.57 16.17 22.01
CA SER A 50 -7.22 16.20 23.43
C SER A 50 -7.67 17.49 24.12
N LYS A 51 -7.39 18.66 23.55
CA LYS A 51 -7.80 19.97 24.10
C LYS A 51 -9.32 20.12 24.16
N THR A 52 -10.02 19.69 23.13
CA THR A 52 -11.49 19.76 23.05
C THR A 52 -12.13 18.83 24.07
N SER A 53 -11.66 17.58 24.18
CA SER A 53 -12.13 16.62 25.19
C SER A 53 -11.82 17.07 26.62
N ALA A 54 -10.63 17.63 26.88
CA ALA A 54 -10.25 18.14 28.20
C ALA A 54 -11.09 19.36 28.62
N THR A 55 -11.42 20.23 27.66
CA THR A 55 -12.24 21.42 27.89
C THR A 55 -13.71 21.07 28.16
N LEU A 56 -14.22 20.01 27.53
CA LEU A 56 -15.60 19.54 27.70
C LEU A 56 -15.80 18.69 28.97
N ASN A 57 -14.75 18.03 29.48
CA ASN A 57 -14.79 17.13 30.64
C ASN A 57 -14.52 17.82 32.01
N GLY A 58 -14.66 19.15 32.10
CA GLY A 58 -14.44 19.92 33.34
C GLY A 58 -15.41 19.66 34.51
N SER A 59 -16.11 18.51 34.55
CA SER A 59 -16.90 18.07 35.69
C SER A 59 -16.49 16.64 36.06
N ASN A 60 -16.01 16.50 37.30
CA ASN A 60 -15.59 15.25 37.93
C ASN A 60 -16.56 14.09 37.66
N ARG A 61 -16.11 13.07 36.91
CA ARG A 61 -16.23 11.64 37.25
C ARG A 61 -15.46 10.77 36.26
N ALA A 62 -14.55 9.99 36.81
CA ALA A 62 -13.93 8.85 36.15
C ALA A 62 -15.01 7.88 35.65
N GLY A 63 -14.99 7.55 34.36
CA GLY A 63 -15.99 6.69 33.75
C GLY A 63 -15.50 6.12 32.42
N LYS A 64 -15.27 4.82 32.44
CA LYS A 64 -15.00 3.89 31.34
C LYS A 64 -15.69 4.23 30.01
N GLY A 65 -14.90 4.19 28.94
CA GLY A 65 -15.20 3.38 27.75
C GLY A 65 -16.23 3.88 26.73
N ALA A 66 -15.69 4.14 25.51
CA ALA A 66 -16.30 3.95 24.18
C ALA A 66 -17.27 5.06 23.70
N PRO A 67 -17.61 5.18 22.38
CA PRO A 67 -17.55 4.11 21.37
C PRO A 67 -17.19 4.44 19.90
N LEU A 68 -16.93 3.34 19.19
CA LEU A 68 -17.16 3.12 17.76
C LEU A 68 -18.52 3.66 17.29
N TRP A 69 -18.59 4.12 16.05
CA TRP A 69 -19.81 4.03 15.25
C TRP A 69 -19.64 2.95 14.18
N LEU A 70 -20.39 1.86 14.34
CA LEU A 70 -20.84 0.97 13.27
C LEU A 70 -22.37 1.00 13.34
N GLY A 71 -23.02 1.42 12.25
CA GLY A 71 -24.47 1.25 12.12
C GLY A 71 -24.82 -0.24 12.17
N LEU A 72 -26.01 -0.55 12.70
CA LEU A 72 -26.69 -1.87 12.78
C LEU A 72 -26.72 -2.57 14.16
N ILE A 73 -27.20 -1.94 15.24
CA ILE A 73 -27.87 -2.68 16.35
C ILE A 73 -28.99 -1.81 16.96
N PRO A 74 -30.29 -2.16 16.81
CA PRO A 74 -31.41 -1.38 17.36
C PRO A 74 -31.49 -1.37 18.89
N GLU A 75 -30.94 -2.39 19.55
CA GLU A 75 -31.11 -2.69 20.97
C GLU A 75 -30.23 -1.85 21.91
N ILE A 76 -29.34 -1.00 21.37
CA ILE A 76 -28.52 -0.06 22.17
C ILE A 76 -29.29 1.25 22.44
N LYS A 77 -30.43 1.46 21.77
CA LYS A 77 -31.22 2.71 21.85
C LYS A 77 -31.86 2.95 23.22
N GLU A 78 -32.04 1.91 24.02
CA GLU A 78 -32.64 1.98 25.37
C GLU A 78 -31.61 2.12 26.50
N ALA A 79 -30.31 1.93 26.22
CA ALA A 79 -29.26 1.96 27.24
C ALA A 79 -28.50 3.30 27.32
N ALA A 80 -28.73 4.22 26.39
CA ALA A 80 -28.00 5.49 26.30
C ALA A 80 -28.84 6.66 26.84
N GLY A 81 -28.33 7.33 27.89
CA GLY A 81 -28.94 8.53 28.48
C GLY A 81 -29.00 9.70 27.50
N GLU A 82 -29.95 10.62 27.71
CA GLU A 82 -30.17 11.79 26.84
C GLU A 82 -28.95 12.72 26.68
N GLU A 83 -28.00 12.70 27.62
CA GLU A 83 -26.84 13.61 27.62
C GLU A 83 -25.67 13.15 26.71
N ASP A 84 -25.63 11.90 26.25
CA ASP A 84 -24.50 11.36 25.48
C ASP A 84 -24.63 11.57 23.95
N ARG A 85 -25.70 12.22 23.48
CA ARG A 85 -26.05 12.27 22.04
C ARG A 85 -25.40 13.41 21.23
N TYR A 86 -24.55 14.25 21.81
CA TYR A 86 -24.21 15.54 21.19
C TYR A 86 -22.73 15.80 20.91
N THR A 87 -21.84 14.82 20.99
CA THR A 87 -20.44 15.01 20.54
C THR A 87 -20.15 14.14 19.33
N LEU A 88 -20.46 14.66 18.13
CA LEU A 88 -20.07 14.06 16.86
C LEU A 88 -18.86 14.82 16.31
N ILE A 89 -17.70 14.17 16.25
CA ILE A 89 -16.53 14.67 15.53
C ILE A 89 -16.50 13.95 14.18
N GLU A 90 -16.94 14.64 13.13
CA GLU A 90 -16.85 14.15 11.76
C GLU A 90 -15.52 14.59 11.14
N VAL A 91 -14.62 13.63 10.89
CA VAL A 91 -13.37 13.84 10.16
C VAL A 91 -13.54 13.26 8.77
N SER A 92 -14.01 14.09 7.83
CA SER A 92 -14.19 13.71 6.43
C SER A 92 -13.00 14.22 5.61
N THR A 93 -12.28 13.31 4.95
CA THR A 93 -11.36 13.64 3.86
C THR A 93 -12.14 13.57 2.55
N PRO A 94 -12.56 14.70 1.97
CA PRO A 94 -13.27 14.66 0.69
C PRO A 94 -12.33 14.15 -0.40
N ASP A 95 -12.79 13.16 -1.17
CA ASP A 95 -11.98 12.57 -2.25
C ASP A 95 -11.60 13.61 -3.32
N PHE A 96 -12.44 14.63 -3.56
CA PHE A 96 -12.13 15.78 -4.42
C PHE A 96 -12.81 17.07 -3.93
N ILE A 97 -12.06 18.18 -3.88
CA ILE A 97 -12.59 19.56 -3.68
C ILE A 97 -12.25 20.39 -4.92
N ILE A 98 -13.26 20.95 -5.57
CA ILE A 98 -13.10 21.93 -6.65
C ILE A 98 -13.50 23.29 -6.07
N SER A 99 -12.53 24.17 -5.85
CA SER A 99 -12.76 25.52 -5.34
C SER A 99 -11.80 26.52 -5.98
N PRO A 100 -12.31 27.51 -6.74
CA PRO A 100 -11.48 28.57 -7.33
C PRO A 100 -10.72 29.40 -6.29
N TYR A 101 -11.26 29.51 -5.07
CA TYR A 101 -10.61 30.19 -3.95
C TYR A 101 -9.47 29.35 -3.37
N LEU A 102 -9.66 28.03 -3.27
CA LEU A 102 -8.61 27.10 -2.84
C LEU A 102 -7.47 27.05 -3.87
N GLU A 103 -7.78 27.18 -5.15
CA GLU A 103 -6.79 27.24 -6.24
C GLU A 103 -5.90 28.48 -6.12
N LYS A 104 -6.49 29.66 -5.91
CA LYS A 104 -5.77 30.91 -5.63
C LYS A 104 -4.93 30.83 -4.35
N LEU A 105 -5.50 30.30 -3.27
CA LEU A 105 -4.77 30.09 -2.01
C LEU A 105 -3.60 29.11 -2.19
N LYS A 106 -3.76 28.07 -3.01
CA LYS A 106 -2.71 27.09 -3.31
C LYS A 106 -1.58 27.69 -4.13
N GLU A 107 -1.87 28.62 -5.05
CA GLU A 107 -0.86 29.41 -5.76
C GLU A 107 -0.11 30.37 -4.82
N GLU A 108 -0.84 31.09 -3.97
CA GLU A 108 -0.25 32.00 -2.96
C GLU A 108 0.58 31.24 -1.91
N TRP A 109 0.15 30.04 -1.52
CA TRP A 109 0.90 29.15 -0.62
C TRP A 109 2.12 28.53 -1.31
N LYS A 110 2.02 28.09 -2.57
CA LYS A 110 3.19 27.62 -3.35
C LYS A 110 4.27 28.68 -3.47
N ALA A 111 3.88 29.96 -3.51
CA ALA A 111 4.81 31.09 -3.55
C ALA A 111 5.44 31.43 -2.19
N ARG A 112 4.83 31.03 -1.06
CA ARG A 112 5.26 31.40 0.31
C ARG A 112 5.75 30.25 1.18
N ALA A 113 5.46 29.00 0.83
CA ALA A 113 5.87 27.86 1.63
C ALA A 113 7.40 27.66 1.53
N PRO A 114 8.12 27.43 2.65
CA PRO A 114 9.45 26.84 2.57
C PRO A 114 9.32 25.49 1.86
N LYS A 115 10.15 25.28 0.84
CA LYS A 115 10.23 24.01 0.11
C LYS A 115 10.72 22.92 1.07
N GLU A 116 9.81 22.27 1.77
CA GLU A 116 10.05 20.95 2.34
C GLU A 116 9.41 19.90 1.41
N GLU A 117 9.81 19.96 0.15
CA GLU A 117 9.78 18.79 -0.71
C GLU A 117 10.91 17.90 -0.21
N ARG A 118 10.61 16.92 0.66
CA ARG A 118 11.52 15.77 0.86
C ARG A 118 12.00 15.35 -0.52
N THR A 119 13.30 15.23 -0.70
CA THR A 119 13.82 14.91 -2.04
C THR A 119 13.12 13.66 -2.58
N PRO A 120 12.86 13.53 -3.90
CA PRO A 120 12.30 12.32 -4.47
C PRO A 120 13.01 11.06 -3.95
N VAL A 121 14.31 11.19 -3.67
CA VAL A 121 15.18 10.17 -3.05
C VAL A 121 14.77 9.83 -1.61
N GLU A 122 14.55 10.80 -0.73
CA GLU A 122 14.12 10.55 0.66
C GLU A 122 12.75 9.89 0.75
N LYS A 123 11.82 10.28 -0.13
CA LYS A 123 10.50 9.67 -0.20
C LYS A 123 10.59 8.21 -0.67
N ILE A 124 11.44 7.97 -1.65
CA ILE A 124 11.78 6.64 -2.17
C ILE A 124 12.46 5.77 -1.10
N LEU A 125 13.44 6.32 -0.38
CA LEU A 125 14.17 5.64 0.69
C LEU A 125 13.26 5.28 1.87
N ALA A 126 12.35 6.19 2.26
CA ALA A 126 11.38 5.93 3.31
C ALA A 126 10.43 4.77 2.95
N THR A 127 10.04 4.62 1.67
CA THR A 127 9.24 3.48 1.22
C THR A 127 10.05 2.17 1.18
N VAL A 128 11.36 2.22 0.99
CA VAL A 128 12.22 1.02 0.96
C VAL A 128 12.30 0.33 2.32
N GLU A 129 12.32 1.06 3.43
CA GLU A 129 12.40 0.46 4.77
C GLU A 129 11.19 -0.44 5.05
N ASP A 130 9.98 -0.03 4.64
CA ASP A 130 8.77 -0.84 4.75
C ASP A 130 8.79 -2.09 3.85
N TYR A 131 9.59 -2.08 2.79
CA TYR A 131 9.74 -3.19 1.85
C TYR A 131 10.91 -4.13 2.18
N ALA A 132 11.91 -3.65 2.93
CA ALA A 132 13.07 -4.40 3.36
C ALA A 132 12.84 -5.20 4.66
N THR A 133 11.65 -5.09 5.27
CA THR A 133 11.28 -5.86 6.47
C THR A 133 10.44 -7.08 6.11
N PHE A 134 10.70 -8.17 6.83
CA PHE A 134 9.91 -9.39 6.68
C PHE A 134 8.56 -9.24 7.40
N ASP A 135 7.49 -9.18 6.62
CA ASP A 135 6.12 -9.05 7.13
C ASP A 135 5.32 -10.35 6.87
N LYS A 136 4.83 -10.95 7.95
CA LYS A 136 4.01 -12.16 7.92
C LYS A 136 2.74 -11.97 7.09
N ASN A 137 2.13 -10.79 7.13
CA ASN A 137 0.91 -10.50 6.39
C ASN A 137 1.17 -10.51 4.88
N LYS A 138 2.30 -9.92 4.45
CA LYS A 138 2.71 -9.93 3.04
C LYS A 138 3.04 -11.34 2.56
N VAL A 139 3.63 -12.17 3.41
CA VAL A 139 3.90 -13.59 3.10
C VAL A 139 2.60 -14.39 2.90
N ILE A 140 1.62 -14.21 3.79
CA ILE A 140 0.30 -14.84 3.64
C ILE A 140 -0.38 -14.37 2.35
N LEU A 141 -0.29 -13.08 2.04
CA LEU A 141 -0.85 -12.51 0.82
C LEU A 141 -0.21 -13.11 -0.44
N ALA A 142 1.11 -13.26 -0.45
CA ALA A 142 1.85 -13.92 -1.53
C ALA A 142 1.46 -15.40 -1.67
N ALA A 143 1.24 -16.10 -0.56
CA ALA A 143 0.77 -17.48 -0.56
C ALA A 143 -0.62 -17.61 -1.21
N ILE A 144 -1.57 -16.75 -0.82
CA ILE A 144 -2.90 -16.70 -1.42
C ILE A 144 -2.81 -16.36 -2.91
N ALA A 145 -2.01 -15.36 -3.29
CA ALA A 145 -1.78 -15.00 -4.69
C ALA A 145 -1.22 -16.16 -5.51
N GLY A 146 -0.29 -16.95 -4.96
CA GLY A 146 0.25 -18.14 -5.62
C GLY A 146 -0.81 -19.20 -5.90
N ILE A 147 -1.70 -19.47 -4.93
CA ILE A 147 -2.81 -20.43 -5.12
C ILE A 147 -3.80 -19.93 -6.17
N VAL A 148 -4.19 -18.64 -6.12
CA VAL A 148 -5.11 -18.05 -7.12
C VAL A 148 -4.48 -18.06 -8.51
N ALA A 149 -3.19 -17.75 -8.62
CA ALA A 149 -2.45 -17.83 -9.88
C ALA A 149 -2.41 -19.27 -10.42
N LEU A 150 -2.16 -20.27 -9.57
CA LEU A 150 -2.19 -21.69 -9.94
C LEU A 150 -3.55 -22.09 -10.51
N ILE A 151 -4.64 -21.67 -9.87
CA ILE A 151 -6.00 -21.91 -10.36
C ILE A 151 -6.19 -21.23 -11.72
N GLY A 152 -5.79 -19.96 -11.86
CA GLY A 152 -5.88 -19.23 -13.12
C GLY A 152 -5.09 -19.89 -14.26
N LEU A 153 -3.91 -20.44 -13.96
CA LEU A 153 -3.06 -21.15 -14.92
C LEU A 153 -3.71 -22.45 -15.42
N PHE A 154 -4.26 -23.28 -14.53
CA PHE A 154 -4.95 -24.50 -14.92
C PHE A 154 -6.31 -24.25 -15.60
N LEU A 155 -6.97 -23.13 -15.29
CA LEU A 155 -8.21 -22.72 -15.96
C LEU A 155 -7.96 -21.96 -17.28
N ASN A 156 -6.70 -21.74 -17.67
CA ASN A 156 -6.34 -20.92 -18.82
C ASN A 156 -7.02 -19.54 -18.81
N ASN A 157 -7.14 -18.93 -17.62
CA ASN A 157 -7.89 -17.69 -17.41
C ASN A 157 -6.96 -16.54 -17.02
N VAL A 158 -6.59 -15.74 -18.01
CA VAL A 158 -5.73 -14.55 -17.85
C VAL A 158 -6.29 -13.55 -16.85
N GLY A 159 -7.62 -13.40 -16.74
CA GLY A 159 -8.24 -12.50 -15.78
C GLY A 159 -7.96 -12.88 -14.33
N ILE A 160 -8.03 -14.18 -14.00
CA ILE A 160 -7.69 -14.69 -12.66
C ILE A 160 -6.18 -14.54 -12.40
N ILE A 161 -5.36 -14.80 -13.41
CA ILE A 161 -3.90 -14.66 -13.34
C ILE A 161 -3.52 -13.20 -13.04
N ILE A 162 -4.12 -12.22 -13.72
CA ILE A 162 -3.90 -10.79 -13.47
C ILE A 162 -4.43 -10.40 -12.08
N GLY A 163 -5.59 -10.91 -11.67
CA GLY A 163 -6.13 -10.69 -10.32
C GLY A 163 -5.17 -11.16 -9.22
N ALA A 164 -4.52 -12.31 -9.43
CA ALA A 164 -3.49 -12.81 -8.53
C ALA A 164 -2.23 -11.93 -8.51
N MET A 165 -1.82 -11.40 -9.67
CA MET A 165 -0.69 -10.45 -9.76
C MET A 165 -0.93 -9.19 -8.95
N LEU A 166 -2.16 -8.64 -9.00
CA LEU A 166 -2.56 -7.44 -8.25
C LEU A 166 -2.51 -7.64 -6.73
N LEU A 167 -2.72 -8.87 -6.27
CA LEU A 167 -2.67 -9.23 -4.86
C LEU A 167 -1.22 -9.35 -4.34
N SER A 168 -0.28 -9.69 -5.20
CA SER A 168 1.05 -10.17 -4.79
C SER A 168 2.01 -9.02 -4.40
N PRO A 169 2.60 -9.04 -3.19
CA PRO A 169 3.50 -7.98 -2.71
C PRO A 169 4.96 -8.13 -3.20
N LEU A 170 5.16 -8.43 -4.49
CA LEU A 170 6.49 -8.69 -5.08
C LEU A 170 7.27 -7.42 -5.46
N LEU A 171 6.60 -6.27 -5.60
CA LEU A 171 7.24 -5.01 -5.94
C LEU A 171 8.29 -4.60 -4.91
N GLY A 172 7.93 -4.73 -3.63
CA GLY A 172 8.74 -4.25 -2.52
C GLY A 172 10.15 -4.81 -2.50
N PRO A 173 10.34 -6.15 -2.44
CA PRO A 173 11.66 -6.76 -2.35
C PRO A 173 12.58 -6.43 -3.55
N ILE A 174 12.05 -6.41 -4.78
CA ILE A 174 12.81 -6.06 -5.99
C ILE A 174 13.28 -4.61 -5.93
N TYR A 175 12.37 -3.71 -5.53
CA TYR A 175 12.64 -2.29 -5.42
C TYR A 175 13.65 -1.96 -4.31
N ALA A 176 13.44 -2.53 -3.12
CA ALA A 176 14.32 -2.39 -1.98
C ALA A 176 15.73 -2.94 -2.28
N LEU A 177 15.81 -4.04 -3.03
CA LEU A 177 17.09 -4.59 -3.49
C LEU A 177 17.82 -3.61 -4.43
N ALA A 178 17.13 -3.02 -5.41
CA ALA A 178 17.75 -2.08 -6.34
C ALA A 178 18.34 -0.85 -5.62
N ILE A 179 17.61 -0.31 -4.64
CA ILE A 179 18.04 0.88 -3.89
C ILE A 179 19.13 0.55 -2.89
N SER A 180 19.05 -0.59 -2.18
CA SER A 180 20.10 -1.02 -1.25
C SER A 180 21.44 -1.27 -1.95
N VAL A 181 21.41 -1.80 -3.17
CA VAL A 181 22.61 -1.97 -4.01
C VAL A 181 23.15 -0.60 -4.47
N ALA A 182 22.29 0.31 -4.93
CA ALA A 182 22.72 1.62 -5.40
C ALA A 182 23.26 2.53 -4.27
N THR A 183 22.75 2.38 -3.06
CA THR A 183 23.24 3.07 -1.85
C THR A 183 24.47 2.41 -1.23
N GLY A 184 24.92 1.26 -1.75
CA GLY A 184 26.10 0.56 -1.26
C GLY A 184 25.93 -0.12 0.10
N ASN A 185 24.70 -0.23 0.63
CA ASN A 185 24.45 -0.90 1.91
C ASN A 185 24.44 -2.42 1.72
N ARG A 186 25.61 -3.04 1.93
CA ARG A 186 25.80 -4.49 1.76
C ARG A 186 24.87 -5.33 2.65
N ASN A 187 24.62 -4.90 3.89
CA ASN A 187 23.78 -5.65 4.81
C ASN A 187 22.32 -5.62 4.34
N ALA A 188 21.80 -4.43 4.01
CA ALA A 188 20.46 -4.27 3.48
C ALA A 188 20.27 -5.02 2.14
N THR A 189 21.30 -5.02 1.29
CA THR A 189 21.29 -5.79 0.02
C THR A 189 21.09 -7.28 0.29
N ILE A 190 21.88 -7.86 1.19
CA ILE A 190 21.80 -9.28 1.54
C ILE A 190 20.41 -9.62 2.10
N ASP A 191 19.86 -8.75 2.96
CA ASP A 191 18.54 -8.99 3.54
C ASP A 191 17.42 -8.89 2.51
N CYS A 192 17.49 -7.94 1.57
CA CYS A 192 16.55 -7.87 0.45
C CYS A 192 16.62 -9.10 -0.46
N VAL A 193 17.82 -9.62 -0.75
CA VAL A 193 18.01 -10.87 -1.51
C VAL A 193 17.37 -12.05 -0.77
N LYS A 194 17.57 -12.17 0.55
CA LYS A 194 16.94 -13.24 1.35
C LYS A 194 15.42 -13.14 1.29
N ILE A 195 14.86 -11.94 1.46
CA ILE A 195 13.41 -11.74 1.42
C ILE A 195 12.85 -12.12 0.06
N LEU A 196 13.47 -11.65 -1.03
CA LEU A 196 13.06 -12.00 -2.39
C LEU A 196 13.14 -13.51 -2.63
N ALA A 197 14.21 -14.17 -2.19
CA ALA A 197 14.36 -15.61 -2.29
C ALA A 197 13.26 -16.35 -1.50
N VAL A 198 12.90 -15.88 -0.31
CA VAL A 198 11.80 -16.45 0.47
C VAL A 198 10.47 -16.38 -0.29
N TYR A 199 10.15 -15.24 -0.92
CA TYR A 199 8.93 -15.12 -1.72
C TYR A 199 8.91 -16.08 -2.92
N ILE A 200 10.02 -16.18 -3.66
CA ILE A 200 10.10 -17.07 -4.83
C ILE A 200 9.99 -18.54 -4.40
N ILE A 201 10.75 -18.94 -3.39
CA ILE A 201 10.73 -20.31 -2.85
C ILE A 201 9.34 -20.63 -2.32
N LEU A 202 8.69 -19.71 -1.61
CA LEU A 202 7.33 -19.88 -1.12
C LEU A 202 6.34 -20.13 -2.26
N LEU A 203 6.39 -19.32 -3.33
CA LEU A 203 5.51 -19.48 -4.49
C LEU A 203 5.71 -20.83 -5.19
N ILE A 204 6.97 -21.23 -5.41
CA ILE A 204 7.32 -22.53 -5.99
C ILE A 204 6.82 -23.67 -5.08
N ALA A 205 7.09 -23.58 -3.78
CA ALA A 205 6.73 -24.61 -2.81
C ALA A 205 5.21 -24.78 -2.67
N ILE A 206 4.46 -23.68 -2.60
CA ILE A 206 2.99 -23.72 -2.54
C ILE A 206 2.41 -24.30 -3.82
N ALA A 207 2.91 -23.86 -4.98
CA ALA A 207 2.46 -24.40 -6.26
C ALA A 207 2.72 -25.91 -6.34
N ALA A 208 3.92 -26.36 -6.01
CA ALA A 208 4.26 -27.78 -5.95
C ALA A 208 3.37 -28.56 -4.94
N LEU A 209 3.17 -28.03 -3.74
CA LEU A 209 2.39 -28.66 -2.68
C LEU A 209 0.90 -28.82 -3.05
N VAL A 210 0.34 -27.86 -3.77
CA VAL A 210 -1.06 -27.90 -4.23
C VAL A 210 -1.19 -28.77 -5.48
N THR A 211 -0.26 -28.67 -6.42
CA THR A 211 -0.26 -29.47 -7.65
C THR A 211 -0.10 -30.96 -7.39
N LEU A 212 0.71 -31.35 -6.39
CA LEU A 212 0.97 -32.77 -6.09
C LEU A 212 -0.30 -33.59 -5.87
N PRO A 213 -1.15 -33.30 -4.85
CA PRO A 213 -2.39 -34.05 -4.68
C PRO A 213 -3.33 -33.85 -5.87
N LEU A 214 -3.39 -32.65 -6.43
CA LEU A 214 -4.29 -32.35 -7.54
C LEU A 214 -4.01 -33.24 -8.77
N SER A 215 -2.75 -33.51 -9.07
CA SER A 215 -2.33 -34.39 -10.17
C SER A 215 -2.77 -35.84 -10.03
N TYR A 216 -3.10 -36.29 -8.82
CA TYR A 216 -3.66 -37.63 -8.57
C TYR A 216 -5.19 -37.65 -8.53
N LEU A 217 -5.83 -36.49 -8.28
CA LEU A 217 -7.29 -36.38 -8.13
C LEU A 217 -7.99 -36.04 -9.45
N ILE A 218 -7.35 -35.26 -10.32
CA ILE A 218 -7.91 -34.81 -11.59
C ILE A 218 -6.90 -34.98 -12.73
N ASP A 219 -7.41 -35.15 -13.94
CA ASP A 219 -6.58 -35.11 -15.14
C ASP A 219 -6.22 -33.65 -15.44
N LEU A 220 -4.96 -33.30 -15.22
CA LEU A 220 -4.44 -31.96 -15.47
C LEU A 220 -4.04 -31.85 -16.94
N GLU A 221 -4.55 -30.83 -17.62
CA GLU A 221 -4.18 -30.54 -19.01
C GLU A 221 -3.12 -29.44 -19.09
N MET A 222 -2.23 -29.54 -20.08
CA MET A 222 -1.26 -28.49 -20.37
C MET A 222 -1.98 -27.32 -21.03
N THR A 223 -2.13 -26.21 -20.29
CA THR A 223 -2.73 -24.99 -20.83
C THR A 223 -1.72 -24.12 -21.58
N PRO A 224 -2.15 -23.29 -22.55
CA PRO A 224 -1.30 -22.31 -23.22
C PRO A 224 -0.56 -21.37 -22.25
N GLU A 225 -1.24 -20.94 -21.17
CA GLU A 225 -0.63 -20.09 -20.15
C GLU A 225 0.51 -20.78 -19.40
N ILE A 226 0.41 -22.09 -19.13
CA ILE A 226 1.50 -22.86 -18.51
C ILE A 226 2.63 -23.09 -19.53
N ALA A 227 2.29 -23.53 -20.74
CA ALA A 227 3.26 -23.84 -21.79
C ALA A 227 4.13 -22.61 -22.16
N SER A 228 3.52 -21.43 -22.25
CA SER A 228 4.24 -20.18 -22.56
C SER A 228 5.27 -19.77 -21.48
N ARG A 229 5.16 -20.31 -20.27
CA ARG A 229 6.12 -20.06 -19.17
C ARG A 229 7.12 -21.19 -18.97
N MET A 230 7.07 -22.23 -19.82
CA MET A 230 8.07 -23.28 -19.94
C MET A 230 8.96 -23.09 -21.18
N ASP A 231 8.83 -21.98 -21.91
CA ASP A 231 9.69 -21.63 -23.04
C ASP A 231 10.67 -20.51 -22.64
N ALA A 232 11.89 -20.90 -22.26
CA ALA A 232 12.92 -19.98 -21.81
C ALA A 232 13.59 -19.28 -22.99
N ASN A 233 13.04 -18.14 -23.42
CA ASN A 233 13.62 -17.29 -24.46
C ASN A 233 14.43 -16.11 -23.88
N SER A 234 15.62 -15.86 -24.41
CA SER A 234 16.46 -14.72 -23.99
C SER A 234 15.79 -13.35 -24.16
N VAL A 235 14.77 -13.22 -25.02
CA VAL A 235 13.98 -11.98 -25.18
C VAL A 235 13.31 -11.55 -23.86
N TYR A 236 12.95 -12.50 -22.99
CA TYR A 236 12.34 -12.18 -21.69
C TYR A 236 13.28 -11.40 -20.76
N ILE A 237 14.60 -11.56 -20.90
CA ILE A 237 15.59 -10.78 -20.14
C ILE A 237 15.48 -9.29 -20.52
N VAL A 238 15.40 -8.98 -21.82
CA VAL A 238 15.28 -7.60 -22.29
C VAL A 238 13.99 -6.97 -21.78
N MET A 239 12.88 -7.72 -21.87
CA MET A 239 11.61 -7.29 -21.31
C MET A 239 11.71 -7.01 -19.81
N ALA A 240 12.28 -7.92 -19.03
CA ALA A 240 12.45 -7.77 -17.59
C ALA A 240 13.31 -6.55 -17.21
N VAL A 241 14.38 -6.28 -17.96
CA VAL A 241 15.21 -5.07 -17.81
C VAL A 241 14.38 -3.81 -18.06
N LEU A 242 13.58 -3.77 -19.12
CA LEU A 242 12.74 -2.61 -19.42
C LEU A 242 11.66 -2.40 -18.35
N LEU A 243 11.05 -3.48 -17.83
CA LEU A 243 10.06 -3.40 -16.75
C LEU A 243 10.69 -2.88 -15.45
N GLY A 244 11.89 -3.36 -15.09
CA GLY A 244 12.61 -2.86 -13.91
C GLY A 244 12.92 -1.36 -14.02
N LEU A 245 13.42 -0.92 -15.19
CA LEU A 245 13.67 0.49 -15.48
C LEU A 245 12.39 1.33 -15.38
N ALA A 246 11.30 0.85 -16.00
CA ALA A 246 10.02 1.53 -16.00
C ALA A 246 9.45 1.68 -14.58
N THR A 247 9.57 0.66 -13.73
CA THR A 247 9.12 0.70 -12.34
C THR A 247 9.84 1.81 -11.57
N ILE A 248 11.16 1.93 -11.69
CA ILE A 248 11.91 2.98 -10.99
C ILE A 248 11.51 4.38 -11.49
N ILE A 249 11.35 4.56 -12.80
CA ILE A 249 10.90 5.84 -13.37
C ILE A 249 9.48 6.17 -12.90
N ALA A 250 8.59 5.18 -12.85
CA ALA A 250 7.21 5.35 -12.42
C ALA A 250 7.14 5.79 -10.94
N LEU A 251 7.86 5.08 -10.06
CA LEU A 251 7.91 5.39 -8.64
C LEU A 251 8.53 6.77 -8.38
N ALA A 252 9.62 7.12 -9.08
CA ALA A 252 10.26 8.43 -8.95
C ALA A 252 9.38 9.60 -9.43
N ARG A 253 8.43 9.33 -10.33
CA ARG A 253 7.43 10.30 -10.80
C ARG A 253 6.14 10.30 -9.97
N GLY A 254 6.08 9.53 -8.89
CA GLY A 254 4.90 9.44 -8.03
C GLY A 254 3.70 8.76 -8.69
N ILE A 255 3.94 7.90 -9.69
CA ILE A 255 2.88 7.05 -10.25
C ILE A 255 2.43 6.06 -9.16
N PRO A 256 1.13 5.76 -9.03
CA PRO A 256 0.63 4.82 -8.04
C PRO A 256 1.39 3.49 -8.07
N GLU A 257 1.85 3.05 -6.90
CA GLU A 257 2.67 1.85 -6.74
C GLU A 257 1.99 0.59 -7.31
N GLY A 258 0.66 0.57 -7.32
CA GLY A 258 -0.12 -0.52 -7.91
C GLY A 258 0.20 -0.77 -9.39
N ILE A 259 0.41 0.29 -10.19
CA ILE A 259 0.70 0.14 -11.64
C ILE A 259 2.09 -0.48 -11.86
N ALA A 260 3.09 0.03 -11.14
CA ALA A 260 4.44 -0.54 -11.16
C ALA A 260 4.45 -1.97 -10.58
N GLY A 261 3.59 -2.23 -9.60
CA GLY A 261 3.44 -3.54 -8.96
C GLY A 261 2.93 -4.60 -9.91
N VAL A 262 1.96 -4.26 -10.77
CA VAL A 262 1.45 -5.18 -11.79
C VAL A 262 2.55 -5.63 -12.74
N ALA A 263 3.41 -4.70 -13.19
CA ALA A 263 4.51 -5.00 -14.10
C ALA A 263 5.49 -6.03 -13.52
N ILE A 264 5.91 -5.84 -12.26
CA ILE A 264 6.82 -6.76 -11.56
C ILE A 264 6.13 -8.11 -11.30
N ALA A 265 4.90 -8.08 -10.80
CA ALA A 265 4.13 -9.29 -10.51
C ALA A 265 3.87 -10.11 -11.79
N ALA A 266 3.63 -9.45 -12.93
CA ALA A 266 3.40 -10.14 -14.20
C ALA A 266 4.62 -10.91 -14.71
N ALA A 267 5.81 -10.39 -14.45
CA ALA A 267 7.08 -11.01 -14.80
C ALA A 267 7.49 -12.13 -13.82
N LEU A 268 7.08 -12.08 -12.55
CA LEU A 268 7.56 -13.02 -11.52
C LEU A 268 6.55 -14.05 -11.04
N LEU A 269 5.30 -13.64 -10.79
CA LEU A 269 4.33 -14.51 -10.14
C LEU A 269 3.98 -15.74 -10.99
N PRO A 270 3.58 -15.63 -12.27
CA PRO A 270 3.27 -16.81 -13.07
C PRO A 270 4.48 -17.73 -13.31
N PRO A 271 5.68 -17.24 -13.70
CA PRO A 271 6.82 -18.13 -13.90
C PRO A 271 7.22 -18.90 -12.63
N ALA A 272 7.17 -18.24 -11.46
CA ALA A 272 7.45 -18.90 -10.19
C ALA A 272 6.42 -20.00 -9.88
N VAL A 273 5.13 -19.74 -10.11
CA VAL A 273 4.08 -20.74 -9.90
C VAL A 273 4.20 -21.88 -10.91
N VAL A 274 4.46 -21.59 -12.19
CA VAL A 274 4.69 -22.62 -13.22
C VAL A 274 5.92 -23.46 -12.91
N THR A 275 6.98 -22.87 -12.34
CA THR A 275 8.15 -23.62 -11.88
C THR A 275 7.78 -24.65 -10.80
N GLY A 276 6.91 -24.28 -9.85
CA GLY A 276 6.39 -25.21 -8.84
C GLY A 276 5.46 -26.29 -9.42
N ILE A 277 4.62 -25.94 -10.40
CA ILE A 277 3.80 -26.91 -11.14
C ILE A 277 4.71 -27.91 -11.86
N ALA A 278 5.70 -27.42 -12.61
CA ALA A 278 6.63 -28.23 -13.39
C ALA A 278 7.45 -29.17 -12.52
N LEU A 279 7.86 -28.73 -11.32
CA LEU A 279 8.65 -29.54 -10.39
C LEU A 279 7.98 -30.89 -10.06
N VAL A 280 6.64 -30.92 -10.00
CA VAL A 280 5.89 -32.12 -9.61
C VAL A 280 5.20 -32.79 -10.79
N TRP A 281 4.51 -32.00 -11.62
CA TRP A 281 3.63 -32.53 -12.67
C TRP A 281 4.30 -32.67 -14.02
N HIS A 282 5.26 -31.79 -14.36
CA HIS A 282 5.98 -31.84 -15.64
C HIS A 282 7.49 -31.58 -15.49
N PRO A 283 8.27 -32.52 -14.92
CA PRO A 283 9.67 -32.30 -14.58
C PRO A 283 10.57 -31.94 -15.77
N ALA A 284 10.19 -32.33 -16.99
CA ALA A 284 10.91 -31.97 -18.20
C ALA A 284 10.98 -30.44 -18.43
N GLY A 285 9.90 -29.71 -18.12
CA GLY A 285 9.82 -28.25 -18.27
C GLY A 285 10.28 -27.47 -17.03
N PHE A 286 10.73 -28.16 -15.96
CA PHE A 286 11.12 -27.51 -14.71
C PHE A 286 12.33 -26.58 -14.90
N LEU A 287 13.36 -27.04 -15.61
CA LEU A 287 14.57 -26.26 -15.83
C LEU A 287 14.28 -25.01 -16.68
N ASP A 288 13.41 -25.10 -17.67
CA ASP A 288 13.05 -23.97 -18.51
C ASP A 288 12.22 -22.94 -17.74
N ALA A 289 11.20 -23.37 -16.99
CA ALA A 289 10.42 -22.48 -16.14
C ALA A 289 11.26 -21.81 -15.04
N LEU A 290 12.17 -22.57 -14.41
CA LEU A 290 13.11 -22.03 -13.43
C LEU A 290 14.05 -21.00 -14.07
N THR A 291 14.58 -21.31 -15.24
CA THR A 291 15.46 -20.41 -15.99
C THR A 291 14.75 -19.11 -16.34
N LEU A 292 13.51 -19.18 -16.83
CA LEU A 292 12.68 -18.00 -17.10
C LEU A 292 12.44 -17.17 -15.83
N THR A 293 12.13 -17.82 -14.71
CA THR A 293 11.94 -17.14 -13.41
C THR A 293 13.22 -16.40 -12.99
N LEU A 294 14.37 -17.06 -13.06
CA LEU A 294 15.67 -16.46 -12.70
C LEU A 294 16.07 -15.33 -13.65
N GLN A 295 15.82 -15.49 -14.95
CA GLN A 295 16.04 -14.45 -15.96
C GLN A 295 15.19 -13.22 -15.68
N ASN A 296 13.92 -13.39 -15.30
CA ASN A 296 13.04 -12.28 -14.96
C ASN A 296 13.48 -11.57 -13.68
N VAL A 297 13.89 -12.33 -12.64
CA VAL A 297 14.47 -11.72 -11.42
C VAL A 297 15.71 -10.91 -11.74
N GLY A 298 16.68 -11.52 -12.44
CA GLY A 298 17.94 -10.86 -12.79
C GLY A 298 17.71 -9.62 -13.67
N GLY A 299 16.85 -9.74 -14.67
CA GLY A 299 16.49 -8.63 -15.57
C GLY A 299 15.80 -7.49 -14.82
N LEU A 300 14.80 -7.77 -13.98
CA LEU A 300 14.11 -6.76 -13.18
C LEU A 300 15.06 -6.02 -12.24
N VAL A 301 15.95 -6.74 -11.55
CA VAL A 301 16.96 -6.14 -10.67
C VAL A 301 17.93 -5.27 -11.48
N ALA A 302 18.47 -5.79 -12.58
CA ALA A 302 19.39 -5.03 -13.44
C ALA A 302 18.74 -3.77 -14.02
N GLY A 303 17.51 -3.89 -14.54
CA GLY A 303 16.74 -2.75 -15.04
C GLY A 303 16.45 -1.70 -13.97
N SER A 304 16.07 -2.16 -12.78
CA SER A 304 15.84 -1.27 -11.64
C SER A 304 17.13 -0.53 -11.26
N LEU A 305 18.27 -1.23 -11.19
CA LEU A 305 19.57 -0.60 -10.94
C LEU A 305 19.92 0.47 -11.96
N ILE A 306 19.72 0.18 -13.25
CA ILE A 306 19.93 1.18 -14.32
C ILE A 306 19.03 2.41 -14.09
N GLY A 307 17.76 2.21 -13.72
CA GLY A 307 16.85 3.29 -13.40
C GLY A 307 17.30 4.15 -12.22
N VAL A 308 17.79 3.52 -11.15
CA VAL A 308 18.27 4.20 -9.94
C VAL A 308 19.52 5.05 -10.27
N VAL A 309 20.45 4.49 -11.04
CA VAL A 309 21.66 5.20 -11.52
C VAL A 309 21.28 6.34 -12.47
N PHE A 310 20.38 6.11 -13.42
CA PHE A 310 19.92 7.11 -14.40
C PHE A 310 19.28 8.32 -13.73
N LEU A 311 18.48 8.09 -12.68
CA LEU A 311 17.82 9.13 -11.92
C LEU A 311 18.72 9.78 -10.85
N LYS A 312 19.99 9.35 -10.72
CA LYS A 312 20.92 9.79 -9.67
C LYS A 312 20.30 9.69 -8.27
N LEU A 313 19.54 8.61 -8.04
CA LEU A 313 18.97 8.26 -6.75
C LEU A 313 20.08 7.64 -5.88
N GLY A 314 21.00 8.48 -5.41
CA GLY A 314 22.07 8.11 -4.48
C GLY A 314 22.21 9.20 -3.41
N PRO A 315 22.79 8.89 -2.25
CA PRO A 315 23.11 9.90 -1.24
C PRO A 315 24.00 10.96 -1.90
N ARG A 316 23.53 12.21 -1.90
CA ARG A 316 24.39 13.35 -2.20
C ARG A 316 25.23 13.60 -0.96
N ASP A 317 26.55 13.48 -1.11
CA ASP A 317 27.53 13.96 -0.14
C ASP A 317 27.33 15.45 0.17
#